data_AF-A0A2R6LFY5-F1
#
_entry.id   AF-A0A2R6LFY5-F1
#
_cell.length_a   1.000
_cell.length_b   1.000
_cell.length_c   1.000
_cell.angle_alpha   90.00
_cell.angle_beta   90.00
_cell.angle_gamma   90.00
#
_symmetry.space_group_name_H-M   'P 1'
#
loop_
_entity.id
_entity.type
_entity.pdbx_description
1 polymer ?
#
loop_
_entity_poly.entity_id
_entity_poly.type
_entity_poly.pdbx_seq_one_letter_code
_entity_poly.pdbx_strand_id
1 'polypeptide(L)'
;MGEFPGATADPDDAAYALVGAPLDVSTTFRSGARFGPERVRRFARPFDEYDRRTGRQFSGLVLDAGDVNAWNDAEEYLEFLAADLRDHHDAGRLPLLVGGEHTVTVAGLRAADPEVYVCLDAHLDLYESYAGDEFSHATVTHHALDVAEEAVLLGARTGSESEWNRAARSDVTVVPPEEVADWTPGFDGDAYLSVDIDAVDPAFAPGTGTPEPFGLDSREMRDAVRTVAPRAVGFDVVEVNDRDDGQAASLAAKLLQEFVFAAADGGLAALLGRFAPCGAYVVRVRRVGGRFHRPPYNVAAKPPRDASPFQSARARPVNRQKRIHWTVRIRTPPRPEWKALRSPTAVVDP
;
A
#
# COMPACT_ATOMS: atom_id res chain seq x y z
N MET A 1 23.38 -2.11 -6.68
CA MET A 1 22.25 -1.32 -7.20
C MET A 1 22.44 0.13 -6.81
N GLY A 2 21.95 1.07 -7.63
CA GLY A 2 21.90 2.49 -7.23
C GLY A 2 20.54 2.80 -6.61
N GLU A 3 20.49 3.77 -5.70
CA GLU A 3 19.27 4.29 -5.08
C GLU A 3 18.36 4.98 -6.10
N PHE A 4 17.07 5.07 -5.79
CA PHE A 4 16.11 5.88 -6.52
C PHE A 4 16.54 7.36 -6.43
N PRO A 5 16.69 8.06 -7.57
CA PRO A 5 17.16 9.44 -7.62
C PRO A 5 16.31 10.37 -6.74
N GLY A 6 16.97 11.04 -5.80
CA GLY A 6 16.31 11.93 -4.86
C GLY A 6 15.55 11.22 -3.75
N ALA A 7 15.64 9.91 -3.55
CA ALA A 7 15.05 9.24 -2.38
C ALA A 7 16.01 9.24 -1.18
N THR A 8 16.45 10.43 -0.78
CA THR A 8 17.54 10.64 0.18
C THR A 8 17.08 11.22 1.52
N ALA A 9 15.79 11.13 1.84
CA ALA A 9 15.27 11.64 3.10
C ALA A 9 15.92 10.90 4.28
N ASP A 10 16.19 11.62 5.37
CA ASP A 10 16.65 10.99 6.60
C ASP A 10 15.59 9.99 7.06
N PRO A 11 15.95 8.76 7.46
CA PRO A 11 14.98 7.79 7.93
C PRO A 11 14.01 8.34 8.97
N ASP A 12 14.47 9.16 9.92
CA ASP A 12 13.63 9.68 10.99
C ASP A 12 12.62 10.76 10.52
N ASP A 13 12.87 11.37 9.35
CA ASP A 13 12.05 12.42 8.76
C ASP A 13 11.26 11.99 7.52
N ALA A 14 11.60 10.83 6.94
CA ALA A 14 10.97 10.32 5.72
C ALA A 14 9.47 10.05 5.93
N ALA A 15 8.63 10.55 5.03
CA ALA A 15 7.19 10.25 5.01
C ALA A 15 6.89 8.95 4.25
N TYR A 16 7.78 8.55 3.35
CA TYR A 16 7.63 7.39 2.49
C TYR A 16 8.90 6.53 2.49
N ALA A 17 8.71 5.23 2.35
CA ALA A 17 9.81 4.27 2.18
C ALA A 17 9.65 3.52 0.87
N LEU A 18 10.56 3.71 -0.08
CA LEU A 18 10.59 2.96 -1.33
C LEU A 18 11.22 1.60 -1.09
N VAL A 19 10.49 0.53 -1.37
CA VAL A 19 10.92 -0.86 -1.16
C VAL A 19 10.82 -1.60 -2.48
N GLY A 20 11.89 -2.24 -2.93
CA GLY A 20 11.85 -3.09 -4.12
C GLY A 20 11.56 -4.55 -3.77
N ALA A 21 10.68 -5.20 -4.54
CA ALA A 21 10.32 -6.61 -4.37
C ALA A 21 10.48 -7.38 -5.70
N PRO A 22 11.70 -7.82 -6.05
CA PRO A 22 12.04 -8.39 -7.35
C PRO A 22 11.59 -9.86 -7.52
N LEU A 23 10.32 -10.17 -7.23
CA LEU A 23 9.70 -11.47 -7.45
C LEU A 23 9.26 -11.61 -8.93
N ASP A 24 9.39 -12.81 -9.51
CA ASP A 24 9.04 -13.13 -10.91
C ASP A 24 9.06 -14.67 -11.09
N VAL A 25 8.34 -15.35 -10.20
CA VAL A 25 8.25 -16.81 -10.06
C VAL A 25 6.99 -17.38 -10.71
N SER A 26 5.90 -16.61 -10.76
CA SER A 26 4.61 -17.06 -11.29
C SER A 26 4.34 -16.59 -12.72
N THR A 27 5.13 -15.63 -13.24
CA THR A 27 4.98 -15.04 -14.58
C THR A 27 4.91 -16.09 -15.69
N THR A 28 3.86 -16.02 -16.52
CA THR A 28 3.57 -17.09 -17.49
C THR A 28 3.96 -16.79 -18.93
N PHE A 29 3.85 -15.54 -19.41
CA PHE A 29 4.18 -15.22 -20.81
C PHE A 29 5.61 -14.68 -20.96
N ARG A 30 5.90 -13.54 -20.32
CA ARG A 30 7.17 -12.85 -20.47
C ARG A 30 7.80 -12.57 -19.11
N SER A 31 8.66 -13.45 -18.64
CA SER A 31 9.50 -13.19 -17.47
C SER A 31 10.45 -12.01 -17.68
N GLY A 32 10.98 -11.50 -16.56
CA GLY A 32 11.91 -10.37 -16.48
C GLY A 32 11.46 -9.27 -15.50
N ALA A 33 10.25 -9.39 -14.92
CA ALA A 33 9.73 -8.41 -13.97
C ALA A 33 10.61 -8.26 -12.71
N ARG A 34 11.39 -9.28 -12.34
CA ARG A 34 12.40 -9.19 -11.26
C ARG A 34 13.42 -8.04 -11.44
N PHE A 35 13.62 -7.55 -12.66
CA PHE A 35 14.50 -6.42 -12.94
C PHE A 35 13.78 -5.07 -12.83
N GLY A 36 12.45 -5.06 -12.70
CA GLY A 36 11.60 -3.88 -12.54
C GLY A 36 12.13 -2.88 -11.50
N PRO A 37 12.42 -3.30 -10.24
CA PRO A 37 12.90 -2.37 -9.22
C PRO A 37 14.23 -1.69 -9.58
N GLU A 38 15.15 -2.40 -10.23
CA GLU A 38 16.41 -1.82 -10.71
C GLU A 38 16.17 -0.85 -11.87
N ARG A 39 15.32 -1.24 -12.81
CA ARG A 39 14.99 -0.42 -13.99
C ARG A 39 14.30 0.87 -13.60
N VAL A 40 13.30 0.82 -12.72
CA VAL A 40 12.59 2.00 -12.23
C VAL A 40 13.57 2.99 -11.62
N ARG A 41 14.49 2.54 -10.75
CA ARG A 41 15.56 3.40 -10.19
C ARG A 41 16.50 3.95 -11.27
N ARG A 42 16.90 3.12 -12.24
CA ARG A 42 17.81 3.51 -13.31
C ARG A 42 17.21 4.59 -14.22
N PHE A 43 15.96 4.40 -14.65
CA PHE A 43 15.29 5.26 -15.62
C PHE A 43 14.66 6.50 -14.98
N ALA A 44 14.54 6.55 -13.64
CA ALA A 44 14.17 7.76 -12.91
C ALA A 44 15.25 8.87 -12.92
N ARG A 45 16.52 8.55 -13.25
CA ARG A 45 17.68 9.47 -13.12
C ARG A 45 17.55 10.82 -13.83
N PRO A 46 16.92 10.91 -15.01
CA PRO A 46 16.79 12.19 -15.69
C PRO A 46 15.71 13.11 -15.11
N PHE A 47 14.89 12.64 -14.15
CA PHE A 47 13.76 13.41 -13.66
C PHE A 47 14.16 14.41 -12.58
N ASP A 48 13.55 15.59 -12.63
CA ASP A 48 13.67 16.60 -11.58
C ASP A 48 12.98 16.14 -10.29
N GLU A 49 13.56 16.52 -9.15
CA GLU A 49 13.02 16.24 -7.82
C GLU A 49 11.94 17.25 -7.38
N TYR A 50 11.86 18.40 -8.06
CA TYR A 50 10.93 19.48 -7.71
C TYR A 50 9.61 19.34 -8.47
N ASP A 51 8.50 19.28 -7.73
CA ASP A 51 7.18 19.42 -8.33
C ASP A 51 6.66 20.86 -8.19
N ARG A 52 6.36 21.48 -9.34
CA ARG A 52 5.89 22.86 -9.40
C ARG A 52 4.48 23.03 -8.84
N ARG A 53 3.63 22.00 -8.96
CA ARG A 53 2.22 22.07 -8.56
C ARG A 53 2.10 22.11 -7.03
N THR A 54 2.86 21.27 -6.32
CA THR A 54 2.84 21.19 -4.85
C THR A 54 3.94 22.03 -4.19
N GLY A 55 4.94 22.47 -4.96
CA GLY A 55 6.09 23.21 -4.43
C GLY A 55 7.03 22.37 -3.57
N ARG A 56 6.97 21.03 -3.68
CA ARG A 56 7.72 20.09 -2.83
C ARG A 56 8.94 19.53 -3.55
N GLN A 57 9.89 19.04 -2.76
CA GLN A 57 11.08 18.32 -3.22
C GLN A 57 10.95 16.84 -2.85
N PHE A 58 11.23 15.94 -3.78
CA PHE A 58 11.18 14.49 -3.56
C PHE A 58 12.19 14.03 -2.49
N SER A 59 13.39 14.62 -2.48
CA SER A 59 14.48 14.37 -1.53
C SER A 59 14.23 14.69 -0.07
N GLY A 60 13.17 15.45 0.22
CA GLY A 60 12.72 15.67 1.59
C GLY A 60 11.62 14.73 2.06
N LEU A 61 11.15 13.81 1.23
CA LEU A 61 9.95 13.01 1.50
C LEU A 61 10.19 11.51 1.51
N VAL A 62 11.08 11.01 0.65
CA VAL A 62 11.22 9.58 0.38
C VAL A 62 12.59 9.08 0.80
N LEU A 63 12.62 7.96 1.51
CA LEU A 63 13.78 7.13 1.76
C LEU A 63 13.75 5.92 0.82
N ASP A 64 14.84 5.61 0.11
CA ASP A 64 14.98 4.31 -0.55
C ASP A 64 15.50 3.26 0.45
N ALA A 65 14.66 2.29 0.78
CA ALA A 65 14.97 1.20 1.70
C ALA A 65 15.67 0.02 1.01
N GLY A 66 15.89 0.08 -0.30
CA GLY A 66 16.54 -0.98 -1.08
C GLY A 66 15.56 -2.08 -1.49
N ASP A 67 16.09 -3.28 -1.73
CA ASP A 67 15.32 -4.42 -2.22
C ASP A 67 15.22 -5.52 -1.14
N VAL A 68 14.03 -6.10 -1.01
CA VAL A 68 13.78 -7.32 -0.24
C VAL A 68 14.01 -8.52 -1.15
N ASN A 69 15.14 -9.22 -0.95
CA ASN A 69 15.55 -10.34 -1.79
C ASN A 69 14.45 -11.40 -1.91
N ALA A 70 14.01 -11.68 -3.14
CA ALA A 70 12.99 -12.69 -3.43
C ALA A 70 13.54 -14.11 -3.52
N TRP A 71 12.69 -15.09 -3.25
CA TRP A 71 12.94 -16.53 -3.43
C TRP A 71 11.72 -17.24 -4.04
N ASN A 72 11.80 -18.55 -4.20
CA ASN A 72 10.86 -19.32 -5.03
C ASN A 72 9.53 -19.66 -4.34
N ASP A 73 9.49 -19.64 -3.01
CA ASP A 73 8.25 -19.88 -2.27
C ASP A 73 7.50 -18.56 -2.17
N ALA A 74 6.52 -18.36 -3.06
CA ALA A 74 5.81 -17.10 -3.18
C ALA A 74 5.06 -16.77 -1.87
N GLU A 75 4.36 -17.73 -1.27
CA GLU A 75 3.60 -17.49 -0.04
C GLU A 75 4.52 -17.08 1.10
N GLU A 76 5.62 -17.81 1.33
CA GLU A 76 6.60 -17.49 2.38
C GLU A 76 7.25 -16.11 2.13
N TYR A 77 7.56 -15.79 0.87
CA TYR A 77 8.10 -14.48 0.50
C TYR A 77 7.11 -13.35 0.77
N LEU A 78 5.85 -13.51 0.41
CA LEU A 78 4.80 -12.52 0.63
C LEU A 78 4.56 -12.29 2.12
N GLU A 79 4.63 -13.33 2.96
CA GLU A 79 4.56 -13.19 4.42
C GLU A 79 5.72 -12.36 4.97
N PHE A 80 6.94 -12.63 4.51
CA PHE A 80 8.13 -11.88 4.93
C PHE A 80 8.06 -10.43 4.47
N LEU A 81 7.74 -10.20 3.19
CA LEU A 81 7.61 -8.87 2.62
C LEU A 81 6.52 -8.06 3.34
N ALA A 82 5.39 -8.67 3.69
CA ALA A 82 4.34 -8.00 4.45
C ALA A 82 4.82 -7.59 5.85
N ALA A 83 5.69 -8.37 6.50
CA ALA A 83 6.28 -7.98 7.79
C ALA A 83 7.23 -6.78 7.64
N ASP A 84 8.08 -6.78 6.62
CA ASP A 84 8.98 -5.66 6.32
C ASP A 84 8.22 -4.35 6.02
N LEU A 85 7.17 -4.43 5.19
CA LEU A 85 6.32 -3.27 4.89
C LEU A 85 5.56 -2.76 6.13
N ARG A 86 5.16 -3.64 7.05
CA ARG A 86 4.56 -3.24 8.34
C ARG A 86 5.54 -2.48 9.23
N ASP A 87 6.82 -2.87 9.25
CA ASP A 87 7.83 -2.15 10.04
C ASP A 87 7.97 -0.69 9.57
N HIS A 88 7.80 -0.43 8.26
CA HIS A 88 7.73 0.92 7.72
C HIS A 88 6.48 1.68 8.17
N HIS A 89 5.30 1.05 8.12
CA HIS A 89 4.07 1.64 8.66
C HIS A 89 4.18 1.99 10.14
N ASP A 90 4.72 1.09 10.96
CA ASP A 90 4.93 1.28 12.40
C ASP A 90 5.91 2.42 12.70
N ALA A 91 6.84 2.68 11.78
CA ALA A 91 7.73 3.84 11.81
C ALA A 91 7.09 5.14 11.28
N GLY A 92 5.80 5.12 10.90
CA GLY A 92 5.07 6.27 10.38
C GLY A 92 5.39 6.60 8.91
N ARG A 93 5.96 5.65 8.17
CA ARG A 93 6.34 5.79 6.76
C ARG A 93 5.36 5.00 5.90
N LEU A 94 4.83 5.62 4.85
CA LEU A 94 3.99 4.91 3.87
C LEU A 94 4.90 4.14 2.89
N PRO A 95 4.80 2.81 2.77
CA PRO A 95 5.59 2.04 1.83
C PRO A 95 5.19 2.32 0.37
N LEU A 96 6.19 2.57 -0.47
CA LEU A 96 6.09 2.67 -1.93
C LEU A 96 6.75 1.43 -2.51
N LEU A 97 5.96 0.39 -2.75
CA LEU A 97 6.49 -0.87 -3.23
C LEU A 97 6.74 -0.79 -4.75
N VAL A 98 7.94 -1.13 -5.17
CA VAL A 98 8.28 -1.31 -6.59
C VAL A 98 8.45 -2.80 -6.80
N GLY A 99 7.47 -3.42 -7.44
CA GLY A 99 7.44 -4.87 -7.61
C GLY A 99 8.25 -5.38 -8.78
N GLY A 100 8.32 -6.70 -8.84
CA GLY A 100 8.44 -7.43 -10.09
C GLY A 100 7.04 -7.80 -10.56
N GLU A 101 6.65 -9.06 -10.37
CA GLU A 101 5.28 -9.51 -10.69
C GLU A 101 4.22 -8.94 -9.73
N HIS A 102 2.95 -8.97 -10.13
CA HIS A 102 1.83 -8.36 -9.40
C HIS A 102 1.54 -8.99 -8.03
N THR A 103 1.93 -10.26 -7.81
CA THR A 103 1.67 -10.97 -6.54
C THR A 103 2.19 -10.25 -5.30
N VAL A 104 3.24 -9.44 -5.43
CA VAL A 104 3.81 -8.66 -4.32
C VAL A 104 2.82 -7.66 -3.72
N THR A 105 1.81 -7.25 -4.47
CA THR A 105 0.70 -6.41 -3.99
C THR A 105 -0.06 -7.05 -2.84
N VAL A 106 -0.16 -8.39 -2.80
CA VAL A 106 -0.78 -9.11 -1.67
C VAL A 106 -0.05 -8.81 -0.36
N ALA A 107 1.28 -8.69 -0.39
CA ALA A 107 2.06 -8.32 0.78
C ALA A 107 1.80 -6.87 1.21
N GLY A 108 1.69 -5.95 0.25
CA GLY A 108 1.33 -4.55 0.51
C GLY A 108 -0.05 -4.40 1.14
N LEU A 109 -1.05 -5.12 0.62
CA LEU A 109 -2.41 -5.15 1.18
C LEU A 109 -2.41 -5.70 2.61
N ARG A 110 -1.75 -6.84 2.85
CA ARG A 110 -1.61 -7.44 4.20
C ARG A 110 -0.83 -6.56 5.18
N ALA A 111 -0.03 -5.61 4.71
CA ALA A 111 0.69 -4.66 5.54
C ALA A 111 -0.15 -3.42 5.88
N ALA A 112 -0.92 -2.92 4.89
CA ALA A 112 -1.72 -1.71 5.03
C ALA A 112 -3.13 -1.93 5.64
N ASP A 113 -3.72 -3.13 5.49
CA ASP A 113 -5.08 -3.45 5.93
C ASP A 113 -6.14 -2.42 5.47
N PRO A 114 -6.21 -2.08 4.15
CA PRO A 114 -7.08 -1.02 3.64
C PRO A 114 -8.55 -1.44 3.59
N GLU A 115 -9.46 -0.47 3.62
CA GLU A 115 -10.89 -0.72 3.36
C GLU A 115 -11.15 -1.04 1.87
N VAL A 116 -10.41 -0.41 0.95
CA VAL A 116 -10.61 -0.53 -0.51
C VAL A 116 -9.33 -0.87 -1.26
N TYR A 117 -9.40 -1.81 -2.21
CA TYR A 117 -8.34 -2.06 -3.18
C TYR A 117 -8.65 -1.31 -4.48
N VAL A 118 -7.77 -0.41 -4.90
CA VAL A 118 -7.86 0.24 -6.22
C VAL A 118 -6.68 -0.22 -7.06
N CYS A 119 -6.97 -0.81 -8.21
CA CYS A 119 -5.95 -1.29 -9.13
C CYS A 119 -6.10 -0.63 -10.50
N LEU A 120 -4.99 -0.16 -11.07
CA LEU A 120 -4.90 0.07 -12.50
C LEU A 120 -4.33 -1.19 -13.14
N ASP A 121 -5.10 -1.84 -14.01
CA ASP A 121 -4.74 -3.13 -14.62
C ASP A 121 -5.46 -3.31 -15.96
N ALA A 122 -4.87 -4.04 -16.90
CA ALA A 122 -5.58 -4.54 -18.08
C ALA A 122 -6.42 -5.80 -17.78
N HIS A 123 -5.98 -6.60 -16.81
CA HIS A 123 -6.53 -7.88 -16.41
C HIS A 123 -7.44 -7.74 -15.18
N LEU A 124 -8.23 -8.78 -14.92
CA LEU A 124 -9.08 -8.83 -13.74
C LEU A 124 -8.35 -9.45 -12.54
N ASP A 125 -7.46 -10.40 -12.79
CA ASP A 125 -6.69 -11.16 -11.81
C ASP A 125 -7.54 -11.76 -10.68
N LEU A 126 -8.70 -12.28 -11.09
CA LEU A 126 -9.75 -12.80 -10.22
C LEU A 126 -9.78 -14.33 -10.17
N TYR A 127 -8.80 -15.02 -10.76
CA TYR A 127 -8.70 -16.47 -10.62
C TYR A 127 -8.46 -16.86 -9.15
N GLU A 128 -9.08 -17.96 -8.72
CA GLU A 128 -8.76 -18.60 -7.42
C GLU A 128 -7.39 -19.31 -7.48
N SER A 129 -7.04 -19.82 -8.67
CA SER A 129 -5.74 -20.40 -8.97
C SER A 129 -5.50 -20.32 -10.48
N TYR A 130 -4.24 -20.18 -10.88
CA TYR A 130 -3.86 -20.16 -12.29
C TYR A 130 -2.74 -21.16 -12.54
N ALA A 131 -2.90 -22.03 -13.54
CA ALA A 131 -1.96 -23.12 -13.85
C ALA A 131 -1.61 -24.04 -12.65
N GLY A 132 -2.49 -24.13 -11.65
CA GLY A 132 -2.29 -24.93 -10.43
C GLY A 132 -1.52 -24.21 -9.32
N ASP A 133 -1.26 -22.91 -9.47
CA ASP A 133 -0.67 -22.03 -8.47
C ASP A 133 -1.74 -21.09 -7.90
N GLU A 134 -1.90 -21.10 -6.58
CA GLU A 134 -2.82 -20.21 -5.86
C GLU A 134 -2.21 -18.81 -5.69
N PHE A 135 -0.88 -18.67 -5.72
CA PHE A 135 -0.18 -17.39 -5.61
C PHE A 135 0.47 -17.02 -6.95
N SER A 136 -0.38 -16.74 -7.93
CA SER A 136 0.02 -16.28 -9.26
C SER A 136 -0.36 -14.81 -9.49
N HIS A 137 0.37 -14.11 -10.37
CA HIS A 137 0.03 -12.74 -10.78
C HIS A 137 -1.46 -12.64 -11.16
N ALA A 138 -1.98 -13.62 -11.90
CA ALA A 138 -3.39 -13.69 -12.31
C ALA A 138 -4.42 -13.95 -11.18
N THR A 139 -4.02 -13.92 -9.90
CA THR A 139 -4.87 -14.19 -8.73
C THR A 139 -4.87 -13.03 -7.72
N VAL A 140 -4.20 -11.92 -8.02
CA VAL A 140 -3.97 -10.84 -7.05
C VAL A 140 -5.26 -10.19 -6.57
N THR A 141 -6.20 -9.87 -7.45
CA THR A 141 -7.49 -9.31 -7.06
C THR A 141 -8.31 -10.28 -6.21
N HIS A 142 -8.20 -11.60 -6.49
CA HIS A 142 -8.82 -12.61 -5.64
C HIS A 142 -8.30 -12.53 -4.19
N HIS A 143 -6.98 -12.52 -4.00
CA HIS A 143 -6.35 -12.37 -2.67
C HIS A 143 -6.56 -10.98 -2.05
N ALA A 144 -6.71 -9.95 -2.87
CA ALA A 144 -6.98 -8.60 -2.38
C ALA A 144 -8.32 -8.53 -1.63
N LEU A 145 -9.33 -9.26 -2.12
CA LEU A 145 -10.66 -9.35 -1.52
C LEU A 145 -10.72 -10.22 -0.25
N ASP A 146 -9.62 -10.88 0.13
CA ASP A 146 -9.47 -11.49 1.47
C ASP A 146 -9.09 -10.45 2.54
N VAL A 147 -8.61 -9.27 2.12
CA VAL A 147 -8.17 -8.18 3.01
C VAL A 147 -9.12 -6.97 2.90
N ALA A 148 -9.32 -6.46 1.69
CA ALA A 148 -10.17 -5.31 1.42
C ALA A 148 -11.65 -5.71 1.29
N GLU A 149 -12.56 -4.78 1.58
CA GLU A 149 -14.01 -5.02 1.50
C GLU A 149 -14.52 -4.99 0.05
N GLU A 150 -13.88 -4.20 -0.80
CA GLU A 150 -14.19 -4.08 -2.23
C GLU A 150 -12.95 -3.78 -3.07
N ALA A 151 -13.03 -4.14 -4.36
CA ALA A 151 -12.01 -3.87 -5.37
C ALA A 151 -12.54 -2.95 -6.48
N VAL A 152 -11.77 -1.96 -6.89
CA VAL A 152 -12.03 -1.08 -8.02
C VAL A 152 -10.91 -1.26 -9.04
N LEU A 153 -11.23 -1.84 -10.19
CA LEU A 153 -10.30 -2.14 -11.27
C LEU A 153 -10.47 -1.09 -12.39
N LEU A 154 -9.44 -0.30 -12.64
CA LEU A 154 -9.43 0.79 -13.60
C LEU A 154 -8.62 0.40 -14.84
N GLY A 155 -9.27 0.35 -16.00
CA GLY A 155 -8.65 -0.03 -17.27
C GLY A 155 -8.79 -1.51 -17.64
N ALA A 156 -9.42 -2.31 -16.77
CA ALA A 156 -9.57 -3.75 -16.99
C ALA A 156 -10.41 -4.01 -18.24
N ARG A 157 -9.87 -4.82 -19.15
CA ARG A 157 -10.41 -5.04 -20.50
C ARG A 157 -10.20 -6.45 -21.03
N THR A 158 -9.50 -7.31 -20.30
CA THR A 158 -9.31 -8.71 -20.63
C THR A 158 -9.58 -9.61 -19.43
N GLY A 159 -9.97 -10.84 -19.69
CA GLY A 159 -10.36 -11.82 -18.66
C GLY A 159 -11.22 -12.94 -19.22
N SER A 160 -11.23 -14.08 -18.54
CA SER A 160 -12.10 -15.21 -18.87
C SER A 160 -13.56 -14.96 -18.52
N GLU A 161 -14.47 -15.73 -19.11
CA GLU A 161 -15.90 -15.69 -18.75
C GLU A 161 -16.13 -15.92 -17.25
N SER A 162 -15.36 -16.80 -16.61
CA SER A 162 -15.41 -17.04 -15.17
C SER A 162 -15.03 -15.81 -14.35
N GLU A 163 -13.98 -15.09 -14.75
CA GLU A 163 -13.56 -13.87 -14.05
C GLU A 163 -14.57 -12.74 -14.23
N TRP A 164 -15.12 -12.56 -15.43
CA TRP A 164 -16.19 -11.58 -15.65
C TRP A 164 -17.45 -11.90 -14.83
N ASN A 165 -17.80 -13.19 -14.71
CA ASN A 165 -18.88 -13.62 -13.82
C ASN A 165 -18.57 -13.32 -12.34
N ARG A 166 -17.30 -13.46 -11.92
CA ARG A 166 -16.84 -13.10 -10.56
C ARG A 166 -16.85 -11.59 -10.32
N ALA A 167 -16.45 -10.81 -11.32
CA ALA A 167 -16.40 -9.35 -11.30
C ALA A 167 -17.80 -8.72 -11.28
N ALA A 168 -18.84 -9.44 -11.73
CA ALA A 168 -20.22 -8.97 -11.68
C ALA A 168 -20.83 -8.93 -10.26
N ARG A 169 -20.10 -9.39 -9.24
CA ARG A 169 -20.54 -9.29 -7.85
C ARG A 169 -20.33 -7.87 -7.31
N SER A 170 -21.09 -7.50 -6.27
CA SER A 170 -21.12 -6.15 -5.72
C SER A 170 -19.81 -5.68 -5.06
N ASP A 171 -18.93 -6.61 -4.71
CA ASP A 171 -17.61 -6.34 -4.11
C ASP A 171 -16.53 -6.00 -5.15
N VAL A 172 -16.87 -5.98 -6.44
CA VAL A 172 -15.95 -5.61 -7.53
C VAL A 172 -16.60 -4.55 -8.42
N THR A 173 -15.87 -3.48 -8.68
CA THR A 173 -16.22 -2.46 -9.67
C THR A 173 -15.17 -2.48 -10.76
N VAL A 174 -15.58 -2.70 -12.01
CA VAL A 174 -14.70 -2.61 -13.18
C VAL A 174 -15.03 -1.34 -13.95
N VAL A 175 -14.03 -0.50 -14.18
CA VAL A 175 -14.12 0.72 -14.98
C VAL A 175 -13.31 0.49 -16.26
N PRO A 176 -13.94 0.36 -17.42
CA PRO A 176 -13.23 0.10 -18.67
C PRO A 176 -12.39 1.33 -19.09
N PRO A 177 -11.37 1.16 -19.95
CA PRO A 177 -10.45 2.24 -20.33
C PRO A 177 -11.15 3.55 -20.73
N GLU A 178 -12.20 3.46 -21.53
CA GLU A 178 -12.97 4.61 -22.04
C GLU A 178 -13.67 5.44 -20.95
N GLU A 179 -13.85 4.91 -19.73
CA GLU A 179 -14.52 5.58 -18.62
C GLU A 179 -13.54 6.10 -17.55
N VAL A 180 -12.27 5.67 -17.56
CA VAL A 180 -11.29 6.02 -16.52
C VAL A 180 -11.02 7.53 -16.47
N ALA A 181 -11.00 8.22 -17.61
CA ALA A 181 -10.74 9.66 -17.67
C ALA A 181 -11.77 10.51 -16.89
N ASP A 182 -13.02 10.05 -16.85
CA ASP A 182 -14.13 10.72 -16.16
C ASP A 182 -14.46 10.08 -14.80
N TRP A 183 -13.74 9.02 -14.42
CA TRP A 183 -13.98 8.30 -13.19
C TRP A 183 -13.62 9.14 -11.96
N THR A 184 -14.47 9.04 -10.94
CA THR A 184 -14.22 9.63 -9.62
C THR A 184 -14.45 8.59 -8.53
N PRO A 185 -13.62 8.55 -7.47
CA PRO A 185 -13.80 7.63 -6.36
C PRO A 185 -15.18 7.76 -5.72
N GLY A 186 -15.98 6.70 -5.84
CA GLY A 186 -17.29 6.56 -5.20
C GLY A 186 -17.25 5.79 -3.87
N PHE A 187 -16.06 5.34 -3.46
CA PHE A 187 -15.84 4.58 -2.24
C PHE A 187 -15.55 5.49 -1.04
N ASP A 188 -15.87 4.97 0.15
CA ASP A 188 -15.48 5.55 1.43
C ASP A 188 -14.24 4.83 1.97
N GLY A 189 -13.57 5.44 2.95
CA GLY A 189 -12.46 4.79 3.64
C GLY A 189 -11.07 5.07 3.07
N ASP A 190 -10.09 4.32 3.57
CA ASP A 190 -8.74 4.30 3.02
C ASP A 190 -8.59 3.25 1.90
N ALA A 191 -7.68 3.56 0.98
CA ALA A 191 -7.43 2.71 -0.18
C ALA A 191 -5.98 2.22 -0.20
N TYR A 192 -5.76 1.07 -0.82
CA TYR A 192 -4.45 0.72 -1.33
C TYR A 192 -4.48 0.89 -2.85
N LEU A 193 -3.51 1.62 -3.41
CA LEU A 193 -3.41 1.85 -4.84
C LEU A 193 -2.32 0.97 -5.45
N SER A 194 -2.71 0.00 -6.25
CA SER A 194 -1.78 -0.81 -7.05
C SER A 194 -1.80 -0.36 -8.50
N VAL A 195 -0.62 -0.28 -9.12
CA VAL A 195 -0.46 0.07 -10.52
C VAL A 195 0.23 -1.07 -11.24
N ASP A 196 -0.53 -1.92 -11.91
CA ASP A 196 0.02 -2.74 -12.99
C ASP A 196 0.36 -1.83 -14.17
N ILE A 197 1.61 -1.91 -14.64
CA ILE A 197 2.05 -1.07 -15.74
C ILE A 197 1.36 -1.44 -17.06
N ASP A 198 0.78 -2.64 -17.20
CA ASP A 198 0.08 -3.09 -18.41
C ASP A 198 -1.33 -2.52 -18.59
N ALA A 199 -1.86 -1.82 -17.57
CA ALA A 199 -3.09 -1.04 -17.66
C ALA A 199 -3.02 0.00 -18.80
N VAL A 200 -1.83 0.58 -19.00
CA VAL A 200 -1.55 1.55 -20.07
C VAL A 200 -1.40 0.83 -21.42
N ASP A 201 -1.76 1.50 -22.51
CA ASP A 201 -1.55 0.93 -23.84
C ASP A 201 -0.06 0.58 -24.08
N PRO A 202 0.26 -0.57 -24.71
CA PRO A 202 1.62 -0.97 -25.02
C PRO A 202 2.42 0.04 -25.85
N ALA A 203 1.77 1.01 -26.51
CA ALA A 203 2.44 2.15 -27.12
C ALA A 203 3.22 3.02 -26.11
N PHE A 204 2.81 3.04 -24.84
CA PHE A 204 3.45 3.80 -23.77
C PHE A 204 4.33 2.94 -22.85
N ALA A 205 3.94 1.70 -22.56
CA ALA A 205 4.71 0.77 -21.74
C ALA A 205 4.83 -0.63 -22.38
N PRO A 206 5.64 -0.76 -23.45
CA PRO A 206 5.86 -2.07 -24.09
C PRO A 206 6.63 -3.06 -23.21
N GLY A 207 7.38 -2.57 -22.21
CA GLY A 207 8.14 -3.37 -21.26
C GLY A 207 7.27 -3.93 -20.13
N THR A 208 6.33 -4.81 -20.46
CA THR A 208 5.51 -5.58 -19.49
C THR A 208 5.41 -7.07 -19.87
N GLY A 209 4.98 -7.89 -18.91
CA GLY A 209 4.72 -9.32 -19.03
C GLY A 209 3.67 -9.64 -20.11
N THR A 210 2.51 -8.99 -20.00
CA THR A 210 1.26 -9.32 -20.70
C THR A 210 0.68 -8.07 -21.39
N PRO A 211 1.31 -7.55 -22.46
CA PRO A 211 0.87 -6.32 -23.08
C PRO A 211 -0.51 -6.49 -23.73
N GLU A 212 -1.47 -5.66 -23.34
CA GLU A 212 -2.84 -5.68 -23.86
C GLU A 212 -3.18 -4.36 -24.58
N PRO A 213 -3.43 -4.36 -25.90
CA PRO A 213 -3.79 -3.15 -26.65
C PRO A 213 -5.10 -2.49 -26.16
N PHE A 214 -5.30 -1.24 -26.59
CA PHE A 214 -6.49 -0.42 -26.28
C PHE A 214 -6.58 -0.06 -24.79
N GLY A 215 -5.42 0.14 -24.18
CA GLY A 215 -5.30 0.56 -22.79
C GLY A 215 -5.37 2.06 -22.60
N LEU A 216 -5.05 2.46 -21.38
CA LEU A 216 -5.03 3.86 -20.97
C LEU A 216 -3.88 4.62 -21.63
N ASP A 217 -4.05 5.92 -21.80
CA ASP A 217 -2.96 6.83 -22.11
C ASP A 217 -2.14 7.13 -20.85
N SER A 218 -0.86 7.46 -21.03
CA SER A 218 0.03 7.84 -19.91
C SER A 218 -0.50 8.98 -19.02
N ARG A 219 -1.36 9.87 -19.56
CA ARG A 219 -1.99 10.96 -18.79
C ARG A 219 -3.15 10.46 -17.94
N GLU A 220 -3.93 9.51 -18.43
CA GLU A 220 -5.04 8.90 -17.70
C GLU A 220 -4.51 8.11 -16.51
N MET A 221 -3.43 7.34 -16.71
CA MET A 221 -2.69 6.70 -15.61
C MET A 221 -2.30 7.69 -14.51
N ARG A 222 -1.68 8.81 -14.89
CA ARG A 222 -1.27 9.87 -13.96
C ARG A 222 -2.45 10.47 -13.21
N ASP A 223 -3.53 10.77 -13.92
CA ASP A 223 -4.67 11.47 -13.34
C ASP A 223 -5.47 10.54 -12.40
N ALA A 224 -5.56 9.25 -12.71
CA ALA A 224 -6.08 8.24 -11.80
C ALA A 224 -5.22 8.12 -10.52
N VAL A 225 -3.88 8.00 -10.66
CA VAL A 225 -2.96 7.97 -9.52
C VAL A 225 -3.13 9.19 -8.62
N ARG A 226 -3.18 10.40 -9.20
CA ARG A 226 -3.38 11.64 -8.45
C ARG A 226 -4.72 11.71 -7.73
N THR A 227 -5.75 11.11 -8.32
CA THR A 227 -7.12 11.10 -7.77
C THR A 227 -7.25 10.19 -6.56
N VAL A 228 -6.54 9.06 -6.55
CA VAL A 228 -6.60 8.07 -5.46
C VAL A 228 -5.59 8.38 -4.35
N ALA A 229 -4.40 8.91 -4.70
CA ALA A 229 -3.29 9.14 -3.76
C ALA A 229 -3.66 9.81 -2.42
N PRO A 230 -4.56 10.83 -2.34
CA PRO A 230 -4.93 11.45 -1.07
C PRO A 230 -5.67 10.52 -0.08
N ARG A 231 -6.25 9.41 -0.56
CA ARG A 231 -6.93 8.39 0.26
C ARG A 231 -6.06 7.16 0.49
N ALA A 232 -4.90 7.07 -0.16
CA ALA A 232 -4.10 5.88 -0.17
C ALA A 232 -3.30 5.71 1.13
N VAL A 233 -3.36 4.51 1.71
CA VAL A 233 -2.53 4.07 2.83
C VAL A 233 -1.40 3.15 2.38
N GLY A 234 -1.36 2.76 1.10
CA GLY A 234 -0.25 2.04 0.49
C GLY A 234 -0.25 2.26 -1.03
N PHE A 235 0.91 2.05 -1.65
CA PHE A 235 1.09 2.19 -3.08
C PHE A 235 2.07 1.17 -3.63
N ASP A 236 1.77 0.61 -4.79
CA ASP A 236 2.76 -0.08 -5.59
C ASP A 236 2.71 0.20 -7.08
N VAL A 237 3.82 -0.11 -7.74
CA VAL A 237 3.90 -0.24 -9.20
C VAL A 237 4.62 -1.53 -9.56
N VAL A 238 4.03 -2.33 -10.45
CA VAL A 238 4.43 -3.72 -10.74
C VAL A 238 4.47 -3.99 -12.24
N GLU A 239 4.84 -5.22 -12.61
CA GLU A 239 4.95 -5.77 -13.98
C GLU A 239 5.89 -5.00 -14.93
N VAL A 240 6.75 -4.14 -14.39
CA VAL A 240 7.80 -3.47 -15.16
C VAL A 240 8.86 -4.48 -15.57
N ASN A 241 9.01 -4.66 -16.87
CA ASN A 241 9.91 -5.65 -17.47
C ASN A 241 11.08 -4.98 -18.23
N ASP A 242 12.07 -5.78 -18.62
CA ASP A 242 13.30 -5.34 -19.29
C ASP A 242 13.27 -5.37 -20.81
N ARG A 243 12.09 -5.62 -21.39
CA ARG A 243 11.86 -5.87 -22.82
C ARG A 243 11.68 -4.62 -23.68
N ASP A 244 11.91 -3.46 -23.10
CA ASP A 244 11.91 -2.19 -23.78
C ASP A 244 13.17 -1.38 -23.45
N ASP A 245 13.29 -0.20 -24.04
CA ASP A 245 14.41 0.72 -23.82
C ASP A 245 14.22 1.61 -22.58
N GLY A 246 13.30 1.24 -21.68
CA GLY A 246 13.00 1.91 -20.42
C GLY A 246 11.75 2.76 -20.42
N GLN A 247 10.87 2.62 -21.41
CA GLN A 247 9.61 3.37 -21.51
C GLN A 247 8.69 3.03 -20.32
N ALA A 248 8.44 1.74 -20.07
CA ALA A 248 7.65 1.26 -18.94
C ALA A 248 8.25 1.70 -17.59
N ALA A 249 9.56 1.51 -17.41
CA ALA A 249 10.27 1.91 -16.20
C ALA A 249 10.24 3.43 -15.95
N SER A 250 10.36 4.23 -17.01
CA SER A 250 10.25 5.70 -16.94
C SER A 250 8.84 6.13 -16.53
N LEU A 251 7.81 5.50 -17.11
CA LEU A 251 6.42 5.77 -16.75
C LEU A 251 6.13 5.39 -15.30
N ALA A 252 6.50 4.18 -14.88
CA ALA A 252 6.36 3.71 -13.50
C ALA A 252 7.04 4.66 -12.49
N ALA A 253 8.27 5.08 -12.77
CA ALA A 253 8.98 6.06 -11.93
C ALA A 253 8.26 7.42 -11.86
N LYS A 254 7.69 7.91 -12.96
CA LYS A 254 6.88 9.14 -12.95
C LYS A 254 5.58 8.96 -12.17
N LEU A 255 4.88 7.83 -12.31
CA LEU A 255 3.65 7.56 -11.56
C LEU A 255 3.92 7.51 -10.05
N LEU A 256 5.02 6.89 -9.63
CA LEU A 256 5.47 6.89 -8.23
C LEU A 256 5.73 8.32 -7.71
N GLN A 257 6.44 9.17 -8.47
CA GLN A 257 6.63 10.57 -8.09
C GLN A 257 5.29 11.32 -7.98
N GLU A 258 4.40 11.10 -8.94
CA GLU A 258 3.08 11.74 -8.99
C GLU A 258 2.20 11.33 -7.79
N PHE A 259 2.27 10.06 -7.40
CA PHE A 259 1.66 9.56 -6.17
C PHE A 259 2.19 10.33 -4.94
N VAL A 260 3.52 10.36 -4.75
CA VAL A 260 4.15 11.02 -3.60
C VAL A 260 3.75 12.48 -3.50
N PHE A 261 3.78 13.23 -4.60
CA PHE A 261 3.39 14.63 -4.59
C PHE A 261 1.90 14.82 -4.32
N ALA A 262 1.02 14.03 -4.95
CA ALA A 262 -0.42 14.12 -4.73
C ALA A 262 -0.82 13.74 -3.28
N ALA A 263 -0.26 12.66 -2.73
CA ALA A 263 -0.51 12.23 -1.36
C ALA A 263 0.01 13.27 -0.34
N ALA A 264 1.19 13.86 -0.57
CA ALA A 264 1.75 14.88 0.32
C ALA A 264 0.98 16.22 0.29
N ASP A 265 0.31 16.54 -0.82
CA ASP A 265 -0.52 17.73 -0.98
C ASP A 265 -1.89 17.60 -0.29
N GLY A 266 -2.43 16.37 -0.24
CA GLY A 266 -3.65 16.02 0.50
C GLY A 266 -3.58 16.22 2.03
N GLY A 267 -2.40 16.57 2.54
CA GLY A 267 -2.17 16.96 3.93
C GLY A 267 -1.39 15.90 4.70
N LEU A 268 -0.10 16.17 4.92
CA LEU A 268 0.80 15.35 5.75
C LEU A 268 0.24 15.11 7.17
N ALA A 269 -0.59 16.01 7.72
CA ALA A 269 -1.26 15.82 9.01
C ALA A 269 -2.35 14.74 9.00
N ALA A 270 -2.99 14.48 7.85
CA ALA A 270 -3.93 13.37 7.68
C ALA A 270 -3.17 12.04 7.50
N LEU A 271 -2.05 12.07 6.78
CA LEU A 271 -1.16 10.91 6.62
C LEU A 271 -0.54 10.50 7.97
N LEU A 272 0.13 11.42 8.67
CA LEU A 272 0.73 11.19 9.99
C LEU A 272 -0.32 10.96 11.10
N GLY A 273 -1.54 11.46 10.93
CA GLY A 273 -2.66 11.22 11.84
C GLY A 273 -3.26 9.81 11.74
N ARG A 274 -3.15 9.16 10.56
CA ARG A 274 -3.60 7.79 10.31
C ARG A 274 -2.61 6.75 10.83
N PHE A 275 -1.32 7.05 10.78
CA PHE A 275 -0.24 6.18 11.26
C PHE A 275 0.27 6.53 12.66
N ALA A 276 -0.48 7.30 13.46
CA ALA A 276 -0.12 7.52 14.84
C ALA A 276 0.10 6.16 15.51
N PRO A 277 1.30 5.86 16.04
CA PRO A 277 1.64 4.53 16.49
C PRO A 277 0.57 4.08 17.46
N CYS A 278 0.02 2.89 17.22
CA CYS A 278 -0.83 2.21 18.19
C CYS A 278 0.06 1.98 19.43
N GLY A 279 0.14 3.00 20.30
CA GLY A 279 1.03 3.00 21.43
C GLY A 279 0.83 1.72 22.20
N ALA A 280 1.89 0.92 22.32
CA ALA A 280 1.85 -0.40 22.93
C ALA A 280 1.00 -0.36 24.21
N TYR A 281 -0.22 -0.90 24.12
CA TYR A 281 -1.12 -0.94 25.26
C TYR A 281 -0.55 -1.95 26.24
N VAL A 282 0.10 -1.48 27.30
CA VAL A 282 0.52 -2.34 28.41
C VAL A 282 -0.74 -2.74 29.19
N VAL A 283 -1.36 -3.86 28.80
CA VAL A 283 -2.46 -4.47 29.55
C VAL A 283 -1.91 -5.04 30.86
N ARG A 284 -1.94 -4.25 31.95
CA ARG A 284 -1.68 -4.79 33.29
C ARG A 284 -2.91 -5.54 33.78
N VAL A 285 -2.92 -6.86 33.56
CA VAL A 285 -3.91 -7.76 34.16
C VAL A 285 -3.63 -7.89 35.66
N ARG A 286 -4.58 -7.48 36.51
CA ARG A 286 -4.50 -7.68 37.96
C ARG A 286 -5.44 -8.83 38.37
N ARG A 287 -4.89 -9.93 38.87
CA ARG A 287 -5.68 -10.98 39.54
C ARG A 287 -5.77 -10.67 41.03
N VAL A 288 -6.96 -10.80 41.61
CA VAL A 288 -7.16 -10.71 43.06
C VAL A 288 -6.79 -12.07 43.67
N GLY A 289 -5.68 -12.13 44.42
CA GLY A 289 -5.22 -13.27 45.23
C GLY A 289 -4.38 -14.34 44.50
N GLY A 290 -3.08 -14.43 44.84
CA GLY A 290 -2.19 -15.57 44.52
C GLY A 290 -0.96 -15.27 43.64
N ARG A 291 0.14 -16.00 43.85
CA ARG A 291 1.52 -15.77 43.33
C ARG A 291 1.65 -15.79 41.78
N PHE A 292 2.63 -15.03 41.29
CA PHE A 292 2.95 -14.75 39.87
C PHE A 292 3.46 -15.98 39.10
N HIS A 293 2.88 -16.28 37.92
CA HIS A 293 3.53 -16.95 36.79
C HIS A 293 3.22 -16.13 35.50
N ARG A 294 4.21 -15.92 34.61
CA ARG A 294 4.03 -15.23 33.32
C ARG A 294 3.05 -16.01 32.42
N PRO A 295 2.10 -15.36 31.72
CA PRO A 295 1.37 -16.01 30.63
C PRO A 295 2.24 -16.05 29.35
N PRO A 296 2.03 -17.01 28.42
CA PRO A 296 2.95 -17.21 27.31
C PRO A 296 2.62 -16.42 26.03
N TYR A 297 1.57 -15.58 25.97
CA TYR A 297 1.18 -14.94 24.69
C TYR A 297 0.59 -13.54 24.88
N ASN A 298 0.84 -12.67 23.89
CA ASN A 298 0.22 -11.36 23.72
C ASN A 298 -1.25 -11.54 23.28
N VAL A 299 -2.17 -10.77 23.87
CA VAL A 299 -3.59 -10.73 23.47
C VAL A 299 -3.83 -9.40 22.77
N ALA A 300 -4.12 -9.43 21.46
CA ALA A 300 -4.54 -8.27 20.71
C ALA A 300 -6.00 -7.91 21.06
N ALA A 301 -6.28 -6.62 21.27
CA ALA A 301 -7.64 -6.11 21.41
C ALA A 301 -7.75 -4.74 20.71
N LYS A 302 -8.61 -4.63 19.69
CA LYS A 302 -9.02 -3.34 19.08
C LYS A 302 -9.85 -2.54 20.12
N PRO A 303 -9.62 -1.22 20.29
CA PRO A 303 -10.49 -0.40 21.12
C PRO A 303 -11.84 -0.16 20.42
N PRO A 304 -12.97 -0.09 21.15
CA PRO A 304 -14.26 0.23 20.55
C PRO A 304 -14.30 1.69 20.06
N ARG A 305 -14.95 1.93 18.91
CA ARG A 305 -14.98 3.22 18.17
C ARG A 305 -15.65 4.39 18.94
N ASP A 306 -16.30 4.15 20.09
CA ASP A 306 -16.92 5.19 20.93
C ASP A 306 -16.48 5.10 22.40
N ALA A 307 -15.42 5.83 22.78
CA ALA A 307 -14.90 5.81 24.16
C ALA A 307 -15.55 6.89 25.06
N SER A 308 -16.62 6.52 25.77
CA SER A 308 -16.98 7.14 27.06
C SER A 308 -16.02 6.66 28.15
N PRO A 309 -15.60 7.51 29.12
CA PRO A 309 -14.48 7.19 30.02
C PRO A 309 -14.73 6.08 31.05
N PHE A 310 -15.90 5.42 31.06
CA PHE A 310 -16.18 4.31 31.97
C PHE A 310 -17.07 3.24 31.35
N GLN A 311 -16.48 2.23 30.71
CA GLN A 311 -17.18 0.97 30.47
C GLN A 311 -16.28 -0.24 30.74
N SER A 312 -16.85 -1.22 31.45
CA SER A 312 -16.26 -2.52 31.72
C SER A 312 -16.54 -3.48 30.55
N ALA A 313 -15.49 -3.95 29.86
CA ALA A 313 -15.64 -5.01 28.86
C ALA A 313 -15.65 -6.40 29.52
N ARG A 314 -16.56 -7.28 29.09
CA ARG A 314 -16.62 -8.70 29.51
C ARG A 314 -15.93 -9.57 28.47
N ALA A 315 -14.78 -10.15 28.80
CA ALA A 315 -14.16 -11.19 27.96
C ALA A 315 -14.79 -12.57 28.27
N ARG A 316 -15.10 -13.36 27.23
CA ARG A 316 -15.49 -14.78 27.37
C ARG A 316 -14.28 -15.68 27.07
N PRO A 317 -13.97 -16.69 27.89
CA PRO A 317 -12.86 -17.60 27.62
C PRO A 317 -13.23 -18.69 26.60
N VAL A 318 -12.25 -19.08 25.78
CA VAL A 318 -12.33 -20.09 24.71
C VAL A 318 -12.35 -21.55 25.23
N ASN A 319 -12.42 -21.78 26.55
CA ASN A 319 -12.49 -23.15 27.07
C ASN A 319 -13.53 -23.32 28.19
N ARG A 320 -14.42 -24.31 28.03
CA ARG A 320 -15.52 -24.63 28.94
C ARG A 320 -15.01 -25.36 30.18
N GLN A 321 -14.31 -24.69 31.10
CA GLN A 321 -14.23 -25.09 32.51
C GLN A 321 -13.57 -23.96 33.33
N LYS A 322 -14.34 -23.44 34.32
CA LYS A 322 -14.03 -22.36 35.28
C LYS A 322 -14.20 -20.91 34.76
N ARG A 323 -15.23 -20.23 35.29
CA ARG A 323 -15.44 -18.77 35.13
C ARG A 323 -14.45 -18.00 36.00
N ILE A 324 -13.37 -17.50 35.42
CA ILE A 324 -12.49 -16.52 36.09
C ILE A 324 -13.01 -15.11 35.75
N HIS A 325 -13.24 -14.29 36.77
CA HIS A 325 -13.68 -12.91 36.60
C HIS A 325 -12.44 -12.00 36.46
N TRP A 326 -12.39 -11.22 35.39
CA TRP A 326 -11.35 -10.21 35.17
C TRP A 326 -11.99 -8.82 35.16
N THR A 327 -11.37 -7.86 35.83
CA THR A 327 -11.72 -6.44 35.70
C THR A 327 -10.58 -5.76 34.96
N VAL A 328 -10.83 -5.36 33.72
CA VAL A 328 -9.86 -4.60 32.90
C VAL A 328 -10.06 -3.12 33.20
N ARG A 329 -9.02 -2.44 33.66
CA ARG A 329 -8.98 -0.97 33.74
C ARG A 329 -8.04 -0.46 32.67
N ILE A 330 -8.58 0.19 31.66
CA ILE A 330 -7.81 0.87 30.63
C ILE A 330 -7.55 2.28 31.14
N ARG A 331 -6.28 2.69 31.22
CA ARG A 331 -5.90 4.07 31.55
C ARG A 331 -5.30 4.66 30.28
N THR A 332 -6.01 5.60 29.66
CA THR A 332 -5.45 6.42 28.59
C THR A 332 -4.31 7.26 29.16
N PRO A 333 -3.14 7.34 28.50
CA PRO A 333 -2.13 8.31 28.89
C PRO A 333 -2.67 9.73 28.68
N PRO A 334 -2.23 10.73 29.47
CA PRO A 334 -2.58 12.12 29.22
C PRO A 334 -2.11 12.52 27.82
N ARG A 335 -2.95 13.27 27.10
CA ARG A 335 -2.60 13.87 25.80
C ARG A 335 -1.31 14.70 25.98
N PRO A 336 -0.36 14.69 25.04
CA PRO A 336 0.70 15.68 25.03
C PRO A 336 0.06 17.06 24.85
N GLU A 337 0.30 17.97 25.79
CA GLU A 337 -0.03 19.39 25.63
C GLU A 337 0.91 19.99 24.59
N TRP A 338 0.45 20.11 23.35
CA TRP A 338 1.13 20.94 22.35
C TRP A 338 0.93 22.41 22.75
N LYS A 339 1.94 23.00 23.40
CA LYS A 339 2.01 24.46 23.52
C LYS A 339 2.14 25.03 22.10
N ALA A 340 1.12 25.75 21.67
CA ALA A 340 1.18 26.54 20.45
C ALA A 340 2.45 27.40 20.43
N LEU A 341 3.36 27.12 19.50
CA LEU A 341 4.42 28.05 19.13
C LEU A 341 3.72 29.30 18.57
N ARG A 342 3.67 30.35 19.39
CA ARG A 342 3.24 31.67 18.94
C ARG A 342 4.17 32.10 17.82
N SER A 343 3.59 32.48 16.69
CA SER A 343 4.25 33.14 15.57
C SER A 343 5.09 34.33 16.08
N PRO A 344 6.34 34.53 15.62
CA PRO A 344 7.02 35.79 15.88
C PRO A 344 6.30 36.88 15.08
N THR A 345 5.61 37.76 15.79
CA THR A 345 5.20 39.07 15.28
C THR A 345 6.46 39.82 14.82
N ALA A 346 6.52 40.14 13.53
CA ALA A 346 7.49 41.08 13.00
C ALA A 346 7.28 42.44 13.68
N VAL A 347 8.29 42.87 14.42
CA VAL A 347 8.41 44.24 14.93
C VAL A 347 8.87 45.10 13.75
N VAL A 348 8.02 46.04 13.34
CA VAL A 348 8.41 47.19 12.54
C VAL A 348 8.54 48.35 13.50
N ASP A 349 9.70 48.98 13.54
CA ASP A 349 9.98 50.15 14.38
C ASP A 349 11.10 50.98 13.72
N PRO A 350 11.08 52.32 13.74
CA PRO A 350 9.98 53.26 13.50
C PRO A 350 9.99 53.87 12.09
#